data_AF-A0A502FCX5-F1
#
_entry.id   AF-A0A502FCX5-F1
#
_cell.length_a   1.000
_cell.length_b   1.000
_cell.length_c   1.000
_cell.angle_alpha   90.00
_cell.angle_beta   90.00
_cell.angle_gamma   90.00
#
_symmetry.space_group_name_H-M   'P 1'
#
loop_
_entity.id
_entity.type
_entity.pdbx_description
1 polymer ?
#
loop_
_entity_poly.entity_id
_entity_poly.type
_entity_poly.pdbx_seq_one_letter_code
_entity_poly.pdbx_strand_id
1 'polypeptide(L)'
;VNVSTASSYNVTSTAAPTFTYNSAGVITSTNTGYNTQSGGDGQSQILVLQLIYLWPTGTGPLGLNLTNQPNGNRMLVATSVSTTEAYSCNSGQTSC
;
A
#
# COMPACT_ATOMS: atom_id res chain seq x y z
N VAL A 1 -1.55 5.58 1.42
CA VAL A 1 -1.68 4.75 0.20
C VAL A 1 -0.31 4.16 -0.10
N ASN A 2 -0.27 2.93 -0.58
CA ASN A 2 0.97 2.25 -0.95
C ASN A 2 0.89 1.75 -2.40
N VAL A 3 1.95 1.95 -3.17
CA VAL A 3 2.07 1.46 -4.54
C VAL A 3 3.40 0.72 -4.68
N SER A 4 3.35 -0.49 -5.24
CA SER A 4 4.55 -1.30 -5.50
C SER A 4 4.42 -2.11 -6.78
N THR A 5 5.54 -2.37 -7.44
CA THR A 5 5.62 -3.31 -8.57
C THR A 5 5.97 -4.70 -8.07
N ALA A 6 5.43 -5.73 -8.72
CA ALA A 6 5.76 -7.13 -8.47
C ALA A 6 6.23 -7.81 -9.77
N SER A 7 7.11 -8.80 -9.64
CA SER A 7 7.57 -9.63 -10.77
C SER A 7 6.65 -10.81 -11.07
N SER A 8 5.72 -11.11 -10.16
CA SER A 8 4.75 -12.20 -10.29
C SER A 8 3.52 -11.95 -9.42
N TYR A 9 2.41 -12.61 -9.74
CA TYR A 9 1.23 -12.66 -8.90
C TYR A 9 1.48 -13.57 -7.70
N ASN A 10 1.80 -12.97 -6.55
CA ASN A 10 2.08 -13.68 -5.32
C ASN A 10 1.28 -13.08 -4.16
N VAL A 11 0.75 -13.92 -3.27
CA VAL A 11 0.01 -13.46 -2.09
C VAL A 11 0.87 -12.59 -1.17
N THR A 12 2.19 -12.81 -1.12
CA THR A 12 3.10 -12.03 -0.27
C THR A 12 3.22 -10.57 -0.71
N SER A 13 3.05 -10.26 -2.00
CA SER A 13 3.07 -8.87 -2.48
C SER A 13 1.80 -8.10 -2.11
N THR A 14 0.77 -8.78 -1.60
CA THR A 14 -0.50 -8.18 -1.15
C THR A 14 -0.64 -8.07 0.36
N ALA A 15 0.41 -8.47 1.11
CA ALA A 15 0.42 -8.41 2.57
C ALA A 15 0.17 -6.98 3.07
N ALA A 16 -0.46 -6.87 4.24
CA ALA A 16 -0.70 -5.57 4.86
C ALA A 16 0.65 -4.88 5.17
N PRO A 17 0.78 -3.56 4.89
CA PRO A 17 1.99 -2.83 5.17
C PRO A 17 2.27 -2.69 6.67
N THR A 18 3.54 -2.50 7.01
CA THR A 18 3.98 -2.28 8.40
C THR A 18 4.33 -0.81 8.60
N PHE A 19 3.59 -0.13 9.48
CA PHE A 19 3.92 1.24 9.85
C PHE A 19 4.91 1.31 11.02
N THR A 20 5.79 2.30 10.93
CA THR A 20 6.68 2.77 11.97
C THR A 20 6.10 4.05 12.53
N TYR A 21 6.25 4.23 13.85
CA TYR A 21 5.69 5.35 14.57
C TYR A 21 6.78 6.01 15.42
N ASN A 22 6.67 7.31 15.65
CA ASN A 22 7.47 7.98 16.68
C ASN A 22 6.87 7.77 18.08
N SER A 23 7.53 8.33 19.11
CA SER A 23 7.08 8.23 20.50
C SER A 23 5.71 8.85 20.78
N ALA A 24 5.23 9.75 19.91
CA ALA A 24 3.89 10.35 20.00
C ALA A 24 2.81 9.52 19.25
N GLY A 25 3.17 8.36 18.70
CA GLY A 25 2.25 7.52 17.92
C GLY A 25 1.91 8.11 16.55
N VAL A 26 2.71 9.05 16.03
CA VAL A 26 2.57 9.60 14.68
C VAL A 26 3.36 8.72 13.70
N ILE A 27 2.76 8.43 12.54
CA ILE A 27 3.38 7.61 11.49
C ILE A 27 4.65 8.30 10.96
N THR A 28 5.75 7.56 10.84
CA THR A 28 7.02 8.01 10.29
C THR A 28 7.49 7.23 9.06
N SER A 29 6.74 6.21 8.63
CA SER A 29 7.12 5.38 7.49
C SER A 29 7.08 6.15 6.17
N THR A 30 8.22 6.18 5.47
CA THR A 30 8.31 6.66 4.09
C THR A 30 8.26 5.51 3.06
N ASN A 31 8.68 4.29 3.44
CA ASN A 31 8.87 3.18 2.49
C ASN A 31 8.05 1.90 2.75
N THR A 32 7.28 1.83 3.84
CA THR A 32 6.62 0.59 4.27
C THR A 32 5.09 0.68 4.37
N GLY A 33 4.47 1.59 3.59
CA GLY A 33 3.01 1.70 3.51
C GLY A 33 2.46 3.09 3.17
N TYR A 34 3.31 4.11 3.12
CA TYR A 34 3.00 5.44 2.60
C TYR A 34 3.90 5.78 1.41
N ASN A 35 4.10 4.83 0.50
CA ASN A 35 4.84 5.06 -0.72
C ASN A 35 3.85 5.33 -1.88
N THR A 36 3.93 6.52 -2.47
CA THR A 36 3.13 6.91 -3.65
C THR A 36 3.87 6.69 -4.97
N GLN A 37 5.10 6.18 -4.93
CA GLN A 37 5.99 6.08 -6.07
C GLN A 37 6.35 4.61 -6.33
N SER A 38 5.90 4.09 -7.47
CA SER A 38 6.49 2.91 -8.09
C SER A 38 7.35 3.38 -9.27
N GLY A 39 8.63 3.05 -9.28
CA GLY A 39 9.53 3.37 -10.39
C GLY A 39 9.30 2.48 -11.61
N GLY A 40 9.86 2.89 -12.75
CA GLY A 40 9.81 2.18 -14.04
C GLY A 40 9.07 2.97 -15.12
N ASP A 41 9.04 2.43 -16.34
CA ASP A 41 8.42 3.03 -17.52
C ASP A 41 6.91 2.75 -17.63
N GLY A 42 6.32 2.10 -16.62
CA GLY A 42 4.90 1.79 -16.57
C GLY A 42 4.45 0.65 -17.50
N GLN A 43 5.37 0.03 -18.26
CA GLN A 43 5.04 -0.99 -19.25
C GLN A 43 5.29 -2.40 -18.73
N SER A 44 4.40 -3.34 -19.06
CA SER A 44 4.52 -4.76 -18.67
C SER A 44 4.76 -4.97 -17.16
N GLN A 45 4.10 -4.17 -16.31
CA GLN A 45 4.28 -4.20 -14.87
C GLN A 45 3.07 -4.78 -14.17
N ILE A 46 3.29 -5.61 -13.16
CA ILE A 46 2.25 -5.95 -12.19
C ILE A 46 2.29 -4.89 -11.10
N LEU A 47 1.24 -4.08 -11.01
CA LEU A 47 1.06 -3.05 -10.00
C LEU A 47 0.19 -3.56 -8.87
N VAL A 48 0.65 -3.36 -7.64
CA VAL A 48 -0.11 -3.58 -6.42
C VAL A 48 -0.39 -2.23 -5.78
N LEU A 49 -1.67 -1.84 -5.75
CA LEU A 49 -2.16 -0.63 -5.11
C LEU A 49 -2.89 -1.01 -3.83
N GLN A 50 -2.47 -0.41 -2.71
CA GLN A 50 -3.12 -0.61 -1.42
C GLN A 50 -3.61 0.71 -0.85
N LEU A 51 -4.91 0.79 -0.63
CA LEU A 51 -5.53 1.86 0.15
C LEU A 51 -5.57 1.44 1.62
N ILE A 52 -4.91 2.23 2.47
CA ILE A 52 -4.78 1.93 3.90
C ILE A 52 -5.50 3.01 4.68
N TYR A 53 -6.34 2.58 5.62
CA TYR A 53 -7.08 3.45 6.52
C TYR A 53 -6.86 3.01 7.96
N LEU A 54 -6.52 3.96 8.83
CA LEU A 54 -6.49 3.75 10.28
C LEU A 54 -7.86 4.14 10.82
N TRP A 55 -8.67 3.12 11.09
CA TRP A 55 -10.00 3.30 11.65
C TRP A 55 -9.90 3.46 13.18
N PRO A 56 -10.36 4.60 13.75
CA PRO A 56 -10.41 4.77 15.20
C PRO A 56 -11.38 3.74 15.80
N THR A 57 -10.87 2.92 16.72
CA THR A 57 -11.66 1.92 17.41
C THR A 57 -11.26 1.86 18.88
N GLY A 58 -11.72 0.85 19.61
CA GLY A 58 -11.40 0.71 21.01
C GLY A 58 -11.69 -0.68 21.53
N THR A 59 -11.66 -0.80 22.84
CA THR A 59 -12.13 -1.96 23.57
C THR A 59 -13.64 -1.87 23.77
N GLY A 60 -14.36 -2.86 23.22
CA GLY A 60 -15.77 -3.06 23.46
C GLY A 60 -16.06 -3.80 24.77
N PRO A 61 -17.35 -4.07 25.04
CA PRO A 61 -17.78 -4.85 26.21
C PRO A 61 -17.13 -6.23 26.24
N LEU A 62 -16.97 -6.79 27.46
CA LEU A 62 -16.40 -8.13 27.69
C LEU A 62 -14.96 -8.33 27.16
N GLY A 63 -14.21 -7.24 26.95
CA GLY A 63 -12.80 -7.30 26.54
C GLY A 63 -12.57 -7.49 25.05
N LEU A 64 -13.59 -7.33 24.21
CA LEU A 64 -13.42 -7.34 22.74
C LEU A 64 -12.49 -6.19 22.32
N ASN A 65 -11.26 -6.49 21.90
CA ASN A 65 -10.30 -5.49 21.44
C ASN A 65 -10.12 -5.56 19.92
N LEU A 66 -10.52 -4.50 19.21
CA LEU A 66 -10.35 -4.40 17.76
C LEU A 66 -9.09 -3.64 17.35
N THR A 67 -8.39 -3.02 18.30
CA THR A 67 -7.20 -2.21 18.05
C THR A 67 -6.00 -3.10 17.70
N ASN A 68 -5.24 -2.71 16.68
CA ASN A 68 -3.99 -3.37 16.32
C ASN A 68 -2.89 -2.38 15.89
N GLN A 69 -3.12 -1.07 16.06
CA GLN A 69 -2.19 0.02 15.79
C GLN A 69 -2.19 1.00 16.97
N PRO A 70 -1.14 1.84 17.12
CA PRO A 70 -1.09 2.89 18.13
C PRO A 70 -2.31 3.82 18.11
N ASN A 71 -2.54 4.48 19.25
CA ASN A 71 -3.63 5.44 19.46
C ASN A 71 -5.04 4.85 19.28
N GLY A 72 -5.23 3.56 19.58
CA GLY A 72 -6.55 2.91 19.54
C GLY A 72 -7.05 2.65 18.13
N ASN A 73 -6.17 2.49 17.14
CA ASN A 73 -6.60 2.33 15.76
C ASN A 73 -6.61 0.86 15.32
N ARG A 74 -7.46 0.56 14.33
CA ARG A 74 -7.45 -0.67 13.55
C ARG A 74 -7.05 -0.36 12.12
N MET A 75 -6.02 -1.02 11.63
CA MET A 75 -5.64 -0.91 10.23
C MET A 75 -6.61 -1.72 9.34
N LEU A 76 -7.17 -1.05 8.34
CA LEU A 76 -7.92 -1.63 7.24
C LEU A 76 -7.13 -1.43 5.94
N VAL A 77 -7.04 -2.48 5.13
CA VAL A 77 -6.29 -2.48 3.87
C VAL A 77 -7.18 -3.03 2.77
N ALA A 78 -7.31 -2.26 1.69
CA ALA A 78 -7.90 -2.71 0.44
C ALA A 78 -6.81 -2.80 -0.61
N THR A 79 -6.63 -3.98 -1.21
CA THR A 79 -5.60 -4.24 -2.22
C THR A 79 -6.24 -4.43 -3.58
N SER A 80 -5.71 -3.73 -4.59
CA SER A 80 -6.02 -3.93 -6.00
C SER A 80 -4.74 -4.32 -6.74
N VAL A 81 -4.81 -5.34 -7.58
CA VAL A 81 -3.68 -5.80 -8.39
C VAL A 81 -4.06 -5.67 -9.85
N SER A 82 -3.22 -5.00 -10.62
CA SER A 82 -3.42 -4.73 -12.04
C SER A 82 -2.15 -5.06 -12.81
N THR A 83 -2.28 -5.47 -14.07
CA THR A 83 -1.13 -5.52 -15.00
C THR A 83 -1.26 -4.41 -16.02
N THR A 84 -0.17 -3.70 -16.27
CA THR A 84 -0.07 -2.76 -17.36
C THR A 84 0.40 -3.47 -18.61
N GLU A 85 -0.22 -3.13 -19.74
CA GLU A 85 0.20 -3.65 -21.05
C GLU A 85 1.47 -2.94 -21.54
N ALA A 86 2.18 -3.58 -22.47
CA ALA A 86 3.19 -2.90 -23.26
C ALA A 86 2.49 -2.08 -24.35
N TYR A 87 2.95 -0.85 -24.61
CA TYR A 87 2.44 -0.02 -25.68
C TYR A 87 3.60 0.60 -26.46
N SER A 88 3.54 0.52 -27.79
CA SER A 88 4.58 1.09 -28.64
C SER A 88 4.34 2.59 -28.86
N CYS A 89 5.37 3.41 -28.63
CA CYS A 89 5.37 4.79 -29.11
C CYS A 89 5.39 4.84 -30.64
N ASN A 90 4.63 5.77 -31.23
CA ASN A 90 4.81 6.13 -32.64
C ASN A 90 6.21 6.71 -32.86
N SER A 91 6.78 6.47 -34.05
CA SER A 91 8.12 6.98 -34.38
C SER A 91 8.17 8.50 -34.24
N GLY A 92 9.06 8.99 -33.36
CA GLY A 92 9.27 10.43 -33.14
C GLY A 92 8.67 11.00 -31.85
N GLN A 93 7.98 10.20 -31.01
CA GLN A 93 7.57 10.64 -29.67
C GLN A 93 8.55 10.19 -28.59
N THR A 94 8.89 11.11 -27.68
CA THR A 94 9.83 10.90 -26.56
C THR A 94 9.14 10.50 -25.25
N SER A 95 7.82 10.57 -25.19
CA SER A 95 7.01 10.11 -24.07
C SER A 95 5.72 9.51 -24.59
N CYS A 96 5.50 8.29 -24.11
CA CYS A 96 4.25 7.58 -24.02
C CYS A 96 4.22 7.11 -22.55
#